data_AF-A0A2V7FQA2-F1
#
_entry.id   AF-A0A2V7FQA2-F1
#
_cell.length_a   1.000
_cell.length_b   1.000
_cell.length_c   1.000
_cell.angle_alpha   90.00
_cell.angle_beta   90.00
_cell.angle_gamma   90.00
#
_symmetry.space_group_name_H-M   'P 1'
#
loop_
_entity.id
_entity.type
_entity.pdbx_description
1 polymer ?
#
loop_
_entity_poly.entity_id
_entity_poly.type
_entity_poly.pdbx_seq_one_letter_code
_entity_poly.pdbx_strand_id
1 'polypeptide(L)'
;MHSRIRSLALAGVVSAFVVAPALAKGPPWISIELPVNPYDQSQRGAFLLVHSFHHGTAMGYIVTGTAEGIVKGERRTVKLEFAGTGREGVYALRQTWPTEGTWTLVIKANQGPDDAATAVVDLGPDGAVAAVRVPTMQRGQWTVPAPVSLGDVDAALRARAGALARQS
;
A
#
# COMPACT_ATOMS: atom_id res chain seq x y z
N MET A 1 -78.48 -20.82 -14.31
CA MET A 1 -77.22 -21.50 -14.68
C MET A 1 -76.08 -20.49 -14.61
N HIS A 2 -75.17 -20.63 -13.65
CA HIS A 2 -73.96 -19.78 -13.53
C HIS A 2 -72.80 -20.46 -14.27
N SER A 3 -72.27 -19.83 -15.32
CA SER A 3 -71.06 -20.32 -15.99
C SER A 3 -69.84 -19.53 -15.51
N ARG A 4 -68.83 -20.29 -15.07
CA ARG A 4 -67.69 -19.85 -14.26
C ARG A 4 -66.61 -19.18 -15.12
N ILE A 5 -66.13 -18.03 -14.67
CA ILE A 5 -64.94 -17.34 -15.18
C ILE A 5 -63.72 -18.20 -14.84
N ARG A 6 -62.96 -18.62 -15.86
CA ARG A 6 -61.66 -19.29 -15.69
C ARG A 6 -60.56 -18.25 -15.73
N SER A 7 -60.03 -17.91 -14.56
CA SER A 7 -58.83 -17.09 -14.42
C SER A 7 -57.60 -17.89 -14.86
N LEU A 8 -56.93 -17.44 -15.92
CA LEU A 8 -55.60 -17.91 -16.31
C LEU A 8 -54.57 -17.10 -15.51
N ALA A 9 -53.91 -17.75 -14.55
CA ALA A 9 -52.78 -17.17 -13.83
C ALA A 9 -51.51 -17.30 -14.70
N LEU A 10 -50.98 -16.17 -15.15
CA LEU A 10 -49.70 -16.08 -15.85
C LEU A 10 -48.58 -15.99 -14.81
N ALA A 11 -47.84 -17.08 -14.60
CA ALA A 11 -46.66 -17.08 -13.75
C ALA A 11 -45.50 -16.40 -14.48
N GLY A 12 -45.18 -15.16 -14.08
CA GLY A 12 -44.02 -14.42 -14.57
C GLY A 12 -42.74 -14.96 -13.95
N VAL A 13 -41.88 -15.59 -14.76
CA VAL A 13 -40.53 -15.98 -14.35
C VAL A 13 -39.66 -14.73 -14.39
N VAL A 14 -39.35 -14.16 -13.22
CA VAL A 14 -38.35 -13.09 -13.08
C VAL A 14 -36.97 -13.75 -13.08
N SER A 15 -36.28 -13.70 -14.21
CA SER A 15 -34.87 -14.05 -14.29
C SER A 15 -34.04 -12.98 -13.57
N ALA A 16 -33.62 -13.26 -12.33
CA ALA A 16 -32.63 -12.46 -11.65
C ALA A 16 -31.27 -12.67 -12.32
N PHE A 17 -30.83 -11.70 -13.12
CA PHE A 17 -29.44 -11.64 -13.57
C PHE A 17 -28.57 -11.34 -12.34
N VAL A 18 -27.89 -12.36 -11.82
CA VAL A 18 -26.76 -12.15 -10.92
C VAL A 18 -25.66 -11.54 -11.77
N VAL A 19 -25.54 -10.21 -11.74
CA VAL A 19 -24.33 -9.53 -12.21
C VAL A 19 -23.23 -9.93 -11.24
N ALA A 20 -22.48 -10.98 -11.58
CA ALA A 20 -21.23 -11.26 -10.90
C ALA A 20 -20.40 -9.98 -11.00
N PRO A 21 -19.88 -9.43 -9.88
CA PRO A 21 -18.97 -8.31 -9.98
C PRO A 21 -17.85 -8.78 -10.91
N ALA A 22 -17.64 -8.06 -12.00
CA ALA A 22 -16.44 -8.25 -12.78
C ALA A 22 -15.29 -8.07 -11.79
N LEU A 23 -14.63 -9.19 -11.42
CA LEU A 23 -13.32 -9.13 -10.81
C LEU A 23 -12.53 -8.26 -11.75
N ALA A 24 -12.34 -7.02 -11.32
CA ALA A 24 -11.62 -6.05 -12.08
C ALA A 24 -10.27 -6.75 -12.40
N LYS A 25 -9.76 -6.58 -13.62
CA LYS A 25 -8.44 -7.14 -14.01
C LYS A 25 -7.45 -6.02 -14.26
N GLY A 26 -6.33 -6.05 -13.54
CA GLY A 26 -5.27 -5.03 -13.53
C GLY A 26 -4.34 -5.26 -12.32
N PRO A 27 -3.26 -4.50 -12.18
CA PRO A 27 -2.35 -4.70 -11.06
C PRO A 27 -2.84 -4.00 -9.78
N PRO A 28 -2.37 -4.44 -8.60
CA PRO A 28 -2.44 -3.66 -7.38
C PRO A 28 -1.50 -2.46 -7.49
N TRP A 29 -1.79 -1.42 -6.71
CA TRP A 29 -0.94 -0.25 -6.60
C TRP A 29 -0.84 0.25 -5.16
N ILE A 30 0.25 0.93 -4.87
CA ILE A 30 0.50 1.60 -3.59
C ILE A 30 0.98 3.02 -3.84
N SER A 31 0.49 3.99 -3.06
CA SER A 31 1.06 5.34 -3.05
C SER A 31 1.28 5.84 -1.62
N ILE A 32 2.21 6.79 -1.49
CA ILE A 32 2.57 7.42 -0.22
C ILE A 32 2.10 8.87 -0.27
N GLU A 33 1.34 9.30 0.75
CA GLU A 33 0.89 10.68 0.88
C GLU A 33 1.71 11.42 1.94
N LEU A 34 2.24 12.57 1.54
CA LEU A 34 3.06 13.50 2.32
C LEU A 34 2.81 14.95 1.82
N PRO A 35 2.82 15.96 2.69
CA PRO A 35 2.70 15.83 4.15
C PRO A 35 1.30 15.36 4.53
N VAL A 36 1.18 14.69 5.67
CA VAL A 36 -0.15 14.33 6.22
C VAL A 36 -0.87 15.60 6.68
N ASN A 37 -2.15 15.73 6.34
CA ASN A 37 -2.97 16.86 6.80
C ASN A 37 -3.11 16.85 8.33
N PRO A 38 -2.52 17.81 9.07
CA PRO A 38 -2.54 17.79 10.54
C PRO A 38 -3.91 18.11 11.14
N TYR A 39 -4.82 18.66 10.33
CA TYR A 39 -6.17 19.03 10.75
C TYR A 39 -7.17 17.87 10.65
N ASP A 40 -6.83 16.81 9.91
CA ASP A 40 -7.62 15.58 9.91
C ASP A 40 -7.33 14.78 11.20
N GLN A 41 -8.33 14.70 12.08
CA GLN A 41 -8.20 14.02 13.37
C GLN A 41 -7.88 12.54 13.22
N SER A 42 -8.37 11.88 12.16
CA SER A 42 -8.17 10.45 11.92
C SER A 42 -6.72 10.10 11.55
N GLN A 43 -5.96 11.09 11.10
CA GLN A 43 -4.61 10.92 10.55
C GLN A 43 -3.55 11.69 11.36
N ARG A 44 -3.95 12.45 12.39
CA ARG A 44 -3.07 13.34 13.15
C ARG A 44 -1.87 12.59 13.75
N GLY A 45 -0.68 13.09 13.46
CA GLY A 45 0.58 12.55 13.96
C GLY A 45 1.02 11.27 13.26
N ALA A 46 0.38 10.91 12.13
CA ALA A 46 0.98 9.99 11.19
C ALA A 46 2.21 10.64 10.54
N PHE A 47 3.26 9.84 10.35
CA PHE A 47 4.46 10.23 9.62
C PHE A 47 4.19 10.31 8.11
N LEU A 48 3.44 9.32 7.60
CA LEU A 48 2.95 9.26 6.22
C LEU A 48 1.63 8.49 6.18
N LEU A 49 0.88 8.64 5.09
CA LEU A 49 -0.22 7.73 4.78
C LEU A 49 0.14 6.81 3.63
N VAL A 50 -0.35 5.59 3.71
CA VAL A 50 -0.26 4.58 2.67
C VAL A 50 -1.64 4.41 2.06
N HIS A 51 -1.72 4.55 0.75
CA HIS A 51 -2.92 4.26 -0.03
C HIS A 51 -2.71 2.98 -0.82
N SER A 52 -3.68 2.08 -0.78
CA SER A 52 -3.69 0.84 -1.55
C SER A 52 -4.84 0.82 -2.55
N PHE A 53 -4.56 0.34 -3.76
CA PHE A 53 -5.52 0.33 -4.86
C PHE A 53 -5.54 -1.00 -5.61
N HIS A 54 -6.70 -1.34 -6.17
CA HIS A 54 -6.87 -2.29 -7.27
C HIS A 54 -7.38 -1.54 -8.48
N HIS A 55 -6.58 -1.46 -9.55
CA HIS A 55 -7.00 -0.88 -10.84
C HIS A 55 -7.50 0.57 -10.71
N GLY A 56 -6.84 1.33 -9.85
CA GLY A 56 -7.19 2.72 -9.55
C GLY A 56 -8.29 2.90 -8.51
N THR A 57 -9.01 1.84 -8.12
CA THR A 57 -9.99 1.89 -7.03
C THR A 57 -9.29 1.69 -5.70
N ALA A 58 -9.51 2.59 -4.74
CA ALA A 58 -9.02 2.40 -3.36
C ALA A 58 -9.59 1.11 -2.79
N MET A 59 -8.73 0.27 -2.22
CA MET A 59 -9.10 -1.04 -1.72
C MET A 59 -8.38 -1.36 -0.42
N GLY A 60 -9.10 -1.94 0.54
CA GLY A 60 -8.50 -2.41 1.78
C GLY A 60 -7.63 -3.65 1.56
N TYR A 61 -6.32 -3.54 1.76
CA TYR A 61 -5.35 -4.63 1.70
C TYR A 61 -4.64 -4.88 3.02
N ILE A 62 -3.95 -6.00 3.11
CA ILE A 62 -2.97 -6.21 4.16
C ILE A 62 -1.76 -5.32 3.83
N VAL A 63 -1.61 -4.23 4.57
CA VAL A 63 -0.42 -3.38 4.52
C VAL A 63 0.57 -3.81 5.59
N THR A 64 1.78 -4.13 5.17
CA THR A 64 2.90 -4.54 6.05
C THR A 64 4.15 -3.77 5.68
N GLY A 65 5.16 -3.80 6.54
CA GLY A 65 6.43 -3.21 6.19
C GLY A 65 7.47 -3.30 7.30
N THR A 66 8.68 -2.90 6.92
CA THR A 66 9.83 -2.80 7.81
C THR A 66 10.55 -1.47 7.60
N ALA A 67 11.07 -0.91 8.68
CA ALA A 67 12.11 0.11 8.62
C ALA A 67 13.46 -0.59 8.68
N GLU A 68 14.24 -0.37 7.64
CA GLU A 68 15.57 -0.91 7.43
C GLU A 68 16.59 0.19 7.69
N GLY A 69 17.38 0.04 8.76
CA GLY A 69 18.35 1.05 9.19
C GLY A 69 19.78 0.57 9.35
N ILE A 70 20.67 1.56 9.40
CA ILE A 70 22.05 1.45 9.90
C ILE A 70 22.20 2.45 11.04
N VAL A 71 22.42 1.94 12.24
CA VAL A 71 22.56 2.73 13.47
C VAL A 71 23.96 2.46 14.03
N LYS A 72 24.79 3.50 14.14
CA LYS A 72 26.18 3.38 14.61
C LYS A 72 26.99 2.29 13.87
N GLY A 73 26.74 2.15 12.56
CA GLY A 73 27.38 1.15 11.71
C GLY A 73 26.73 -0.24 11.73
N GLU A 74 25.75 -0.49 12.60
CA GLU A 74 25.08 -1.79 12.72
C GLU A 74 23.75 -1.83 11.95
N ARG A 75 23.50 -2.95 11.25
CA ARG A 75 22.23 -3.18 10.56
C ARG A 75 21.10 -3.40 11.57
N ARG A 76 19.99 -2.69 11.39
CA ARG A 76 18.78 -2.79 12.23
C ARG A 76 17.53 -2.93 11.36
N THR A 77 16.59 -3.75 11.81
CA THR A 77 15.28 -3.91 11.18
C THR A 77 14.21 -3.72 12.24
N VAL A 78 13.21 -2.88 11.96
CA VAL A 78 12.08 -2.61 12.84
C VAL A 78 10.80 -2.89 12.08
N LYS A 79 9.89 -3.69 12.66
CA LYS A 79 8.57 -3.91 12.06
C LYS A 79 7.74 -2.64 12.13
N LEU A 80 7.10 -2.29 11.01
CA LEU A 80 6.21 -1.14 10.95
C LEU A 80 4.80 -1.51 11.40
N GLU A 81 4.13 -0.55 12.02
CA GLU A 81 2.74 -0.67 12.46
C GLU A 81 1.87 0.34 11.72
N PHE A 82 0.79 -0.16 11.12
CA PHE A 82 -0.15 0.63 10.33
C PHE A 82 -1.51 0.66 11.02
N ALA A 83 -2.03 1.87 11.22
CA ALA A 83 -3.37 2.07 11.77
C ALA A 83 -4.37 2.39 10.64
N GLY A 84 -5.56 1.81 10.69
CA GLY A 84 -6.64 2.21 9.79
C GLY A 84 -7.09 3.64 10.08
N THR A 85 -7.40 4.39 9.02
CA THR A 85 -7.90 5.78 9.14
C THR A 85 -9.43 5.89 9.13
N GLY A 86 -10.13 4.78 8.94
CA GLY A 86 -11.57 4.75 8.67
C GLY A 86 -11.94 5.01 7.20
N ARG A 87 -10.97 5.45 6.37
CA ARG A 87 -11.11 5.53 4.91
C ARG A 87 -10.63 4.22 4.29
N GLU A 88 -11.39 3.68 3.35
CA GLU A 88 -11.03 2.45 2.65
C GLU A 88 -9.70 2.60 1.92
N GLY A 89 -8.81 1.61 2.09
CA GLY A 89 -7.50 1.59 1.45
C GLY A 89 -6.51 2.62 1.97
N VAL A 90 -6.81 3.35 3.06
CA VAL A 90 -5.90 4.37 3.62
C VAL A 90 -5.45 4.01 5.03
N TYR A 91 -4.14 3.91 5.20
CA TYR A 91 -3.48 3.49 6.43
C TYR A 91 -2.48 4.55 6.90
N ALA A 92 -2.50 4.86 8.19
CA ALA A 92 -1.55 5.76 8.83
C ALA A 92 -0.35 4.99 9.34
N LEU A 93 0.86 5.40 8.96
CA LEU A 93 2.10 4.94 9.56
C LEU A 93 2.57 5.99 10.57
N ARG A 94 2.76 5.59 11.83
CA ARG A 94 3.48 6.40 12.81
C ARG A 94 4.93 5.95 12.87
N GLN A 95 5.83 6.89 13.15
CA GLN A 95 7.23 6.54 13.33
C GLN A 95 7.39 5.66 14.58
N THR A 96 7.90 4.44 14.38
CA THR A 96 8.24 3.48 15.44
C THR A 96 9.73 3.15 15.48
N TRP A 97 10.49 3.59 14.47
CA TRP A 97 11.95 3.43 14.40
C TRP A 97 12.68 4.61 15.07
N PRO A 98 13.90 4.40 15.59
CA PRO A 98 14.72 5.46 16.15
C PRO A 98 14.98 6.61 15.16
N THR A 99 15.09 7.83 15.66
CA THR A 99 15.50 8.99 14.86
C THR A 99 16.98 8.95 14.48
N GLU A 100 17.80 8.24 15.26
CA GLU A 100 19.21 8.03 14.97
C GLU A 100 19.42 7.01 13.83
N GLY A 101 20.42 7.26 12.99
CA GLY A 101 20.83 6.35 11.91
C GLY A 101 20.27 6.73 10.54
N THR A 102 20.69 5.97 9.53
CA THR A 102 20.15 6.08 8.17
C THR A 102 19.07 5.03 7.99
N TRP A 103 17.91 5.40 7.45
CA TRP A 103 16.76 4.50 7.33
C TRP A 103 16.16 4.48 5.91
N THR A 104 15.55 3.34 5.57
CA THR A 104 14.67 3.11 4.42
C THR A 104 13.44 2.34 4.90
N LEU A 105 12.24 2.80 4.58
CA LEU A 105 10.99 2.08 4.86
C LEU A 105 10.65 1.23 3.63
N VAL A 106 10.35 -0.05 3.85
CA VAL A 106 9.89 -0.99 2.81
C VAL A 106 8.46 -1.37 3.15
N ILE A 107 7.50 -0.81 2.40
CA ILE A 107 6.08 -0.92 2.68
C ILE A 107 5.42 -1.71 1.55
N LYS A 108 4.67 -2.76 1.92
CA LYS A 108 4.01 -3.67 0.98
C LYS A 108 2.50 -3.60 1.17
N ALA A 109 1.78 -3.40 0.09
CA ALA A 109 0.33 -3.58 0.02
C ALA A 109 0.04 -4.88 -0.74
N ASN A 110 -0.59 -5.84 -0.08
CA ASN A 110 -0.68 -7.22 -0.57
C ASN A 110 -2.13 -7.72 -0.67
N GLN A 111 -2.49 -8.34 -1.81
CA GLN A 111 -3.74 -9.09 -2.02
C GLN A 111 -3.59 -10.62 -2.02
N GLY A 112 -2.38 -11.14 -2.14
CA GLY A 112 -2.08 -12.56 -2.23
C GLY A 112 -0.59 -12.83 -2.46
N PRO A 113 -0.12 -14.09 -2.36
CA PRO A 113 1.31 -14.42 -2.34
C PRO A 113 2.16 -13.76 -3.45
N ASP A 114 1.59 -13.56 -4.64
CA ASP A 114 2.27 -13.04 -5.82
C ASP A 114 1.74 -11.67 -6.30
N ASP A 115 0.85 -11.03 -5.53
CA ASP A 115 0.18 -9.79 -5.95
C ASP A 115 0.35 -8.67 -4.91
N ALA A 116 1.55 -8.10 -4.91
CA ALA A 116 1.93 -7.04 -3.99
C ALA A 116 2.63 -5.87 -4.70
N ALA A 117 2.25 -4.65 -4.31
CA ALA A 117 2.98 -3.44 -4.64
C ALA A 117 3.88 -3.03 -3.47
N THR A 118 5.13 -2.66 -3.75
CA THR A 118 6.10 -2.25 -2.71
C THR A 118 6.52 -0.80 -2.92
N ALA A 119 6.34 0.03 -1.89
CA ALA A 119 6.96 1.34 -1.80
C ALA A 119 8.27 1.25 -1.00
N VAL A 120 9.33 1.86 -1.54
CA VAL A 120 10.62 2.06 -0.88
C VAL A 120 10.77 3.54 -0.59
N VAL A 121 10.81 3.89 0.69
CA VAL A 121 10.83 5.27 1.19
C VAL A 121 12.17 5.53 1.87
N ASP A 122 13.03 6.34 1.26
CA ASP A 122 14.31 6.71 1.85
C ASP A 122 14.14 7.92 2.75
N LEU A 123 14.73 7.88 3.96
CA LEU A 123 14.72 8.99 4.90
C LEU A 123 16.00 9.84 4.81
N GLY A 124 15.85 11.15 4.92
CA GLY A 124 16.94 12.11 5.04
C GLY A 124 17.61 12.05 6.43
N PRO A 125 18.77 12.71 6.60
CA PRO A 125 19.47 12.78 7.88
C PRO A 125 18.67 13.53 8.97
N ASP A 126 17.70 14.35 8.57
CA ASP A 126 16.75 15.06 9.43
C ASP A 126 15.52 14.20 9.80
N GLY A 127 15.44 12.96 9.31
CA GLY A 127 14.30 12.07 9.50
C GLY A 127 13.12 12.35 8.56
N ALA A 128 13.20 13.36 7.69
CA ALA A 128 12.16 13.62 6.68
C ALA A 128 12.24 12.59 5.54
N VAL A 129 11.18 12.48 4.74
CA VAL A 129 11.20 11.65 3.54
C VAL A 129 12.02 12.33 2.46
N ALA A 130 13.09 11.68 2.01
CA ALA A 130 13.97 12.16 0.96
C ALA A 130 13.56 11.66 -0.43
N ALA A 131 13.07 10.42 -0.51
CA ALA A 131 12.58 9.84 -1.76
C ALA A 131 11.52 8.78 -1.53
N VAL A 132 10.57 8.68 -2.45
CA VAL A 132 9.59 7.59 -2.53
C VAL A 132 9.72 6.92 -3.89
N ARG A 133 9.85 5.60 -3.90
CA ARG A 133 9.94 4.80 -5.13
C ARG A 133 8.95 3.66 -5.06
N VAL A 134 8.20 3.43 -6.14
CA VAL A 134 7.36 2.24 -6.32
C VAL A 134 7.85 1.55 -7.59
N PRO A 135 8.79 0.60 -7.48
CA PRO A 135 9.38 -0.04 -8.65
C PRO A 135 8.34 -0.73 -9.53
N THR A 136 8.50 -0.64 -10.84
CA THR A 136 7.60 -1.24 -11.82
C THR A 136 8.37 -2.03 -12.88
N MET A 137 7.67 -2.94 -13.53
CA MET A 137 8.16 -3.73 -14.67
C MET A 137 7.09 -3.81 -15.75
N GLN A 138 7.50 -4.07 -16.99
CA GLN A 138 6.57 -4.38 -18.07
C GLN A 138 6.20 -5.87 -18.04
N ARG A 139 4.90 -6.16 -18.12
CA ARG A 139 4.35 -7.52 -18.25
C ARG A 139 3.36 -7.55 -19.40
N GLY A 140 3.86 -7.87 -20.60
CA GLY A 140 3.10 -7.71 -21.84
C GLY A 140 2.84 -6.23 -22.12
N GLN A 141 1.56 -5.84 -22.19
CA GLN A 141 1.14 -4.45 -22.41
C GLN A 141 0.92 -3.67 -21.09
N TRP A 142 1.14 -4.30 -19.94
CA TRP A 142 0.85 -3.71 -18.63
C TRP A 142 2.12 -3.26 -17.91
N THR A 143 2.08 -2.08 -17.31
CA THR A 143 3.02 -1.68 -16.26
C THR A 143 2.51 -2.20 -14.93
N VAL A 144 3.28 -3.06 -14.26
CA VAL A 144 2.91 -3.71 -13.00
C VAL A 144 3.98 -3.47 -11.93
N PRO A 145 3.66 -3.58 -10.63
CA PRO A 145 4.68 -3.53 -9.59
C PRO A 145 5.79 -4.55 -9.83
N ALA A 146 7.04 -4.12 -9.70
CA ALA A 146 8.19 -5.00 -9.73
C ALA A 146 8.47 -5.53 -8.32
N PRO A 147 8.93 -6.80 -8.19
CA PRO A 147 9.45 -7.32 -6.93
C PRO A 147 10.60 -6.45 -6.41
N VAL A 148 10.64 -6.25 -5.09
CA VAL A 148 11.73 -5.54 -4.41
C VAL A 148 12.51 -6.54 -3.55
N SER A 149 13.80 -6.69 -3.85
CA SER A 149 14.73 -7.51 -3.07
C SER A 149 15.18 -6.76 -1.82
N LEU A 150 15.16 -7.42 -0.66
CA LEU A 150 15.76 -6.85 0.56
C LEU A 150 17.27 -6.68 0.41
N GLY A 151 17.95 -7.51 -0.39
CA GLY A 151 19.38 -7.35 -0.68
C GLY A 151 19.70 -6.04 -1.40
N ASP A 152 18.85 -5.63 -2.35
CA ASP A 152 19.02 -4.37 -3.08
C ASP A 152 18.75 -3.16 -2.19
N VAL A 153 17.73 -3.26 -1.33
CA VAL A 153 17.45 -2.25 -0.28
C VAL A 153 18.67 -2.12 0.63
N ASP A 154 19.23 -3.24 1.09
CA ASP A 154 20.40 -3.31 1.94
C ASP A 154 21.64 -2.66 1.32
N ALA A 155 21.89 -2.93 0.03
CA ALA A 155 23.01 -2.35 -0.70
C ALA A 155 22.85 -0.84 -0.85
N ALA A 156 21.66 -0.38 -1.24
CA ALA A 156 21.34 1.04 -1.36
C ALA A 156 21.44 1.78 -0.01
N LEU A 157 20.96 1.15 1.06
CA LEU A 157 21.03 1.69 2.42
C LEU A 157 22.49 1.87 2.89
N ARG A 158 23.34 0.86 2.69
CA ARG A 158 24.78 0.95 3.02
C ARG A 158 25.48 2.04 2.21
N ALA A 159 25.17 2.15 0.92
CA ALA A 159 25.72 3.20 0.07
C ALA A 159 25.33 4.60 0.56
N ARG A 160 24.05 4.80 0.93
CA ARG A 160 23.55 6.06 1.50
C ARG A 160 24.20 6.39 2.85
N ALA A 161 24.28 5.43 3.76
CA ALA A 161 24.91 5.64 5.06
C ALA A 161 26.40 6.04 4.91
N GLY A 162 27.13 5.38 4.00
CA GLY A 162 28.53 5.74 3.70
C GLY A 162 28.67 7.10 3.01
N ALA A 163 27.73 7.52 2.17
CA ALA A 163 27.73 8.84 1.56
C ALA A 163 27.52 9.95 2.60
N LEU A 164 26.54 9.78 3.50
CA LEU A 164 26.25 10.74 4.57
C LEU A 164 27.41 10.85 5.56
N ALA A 165 28.04 9.74 5.93
CA ALA A 165 29.21 9.74 6.82
C ALA A 165 30.44 10.47 6.25
N ARG A 166 30.51 10.64 4.92
CA ARG A 166 31.56 11.44 4.26
C ARG A 166 31.24 12.92 4.17
N GLN A 167 29.98 13.30 4.40
CA GLN A 167 29.49 14.68 4.32
C GLN A 167 29.41 15.34 5.70
N SER A 168 29.46 14.57 6.78
CA SER A 168 29.58 15.01 8.18
C SER A 168 31.02 15.28 8.58
#